data_AF-A0A9Q0L1P3-F1
#
_entry.id   AF-A0A9Q0L1P3-F1
#
_cell.length_a   1.000
_cell.length_b   1.000
_cell.length_c   1.000
_cell.angle_alpha   90.00
_cell.angle_beta   90.00
_cell.angle_gamma   90.00
#
_symmetry.space_group_name_H-M   'P 1'
#
loop_
_entity.id
_entity.type
_entity.pdbx_description
1 polymer ?
#
loop_
_entity_poly.entity_id
_entity_poly.type
_entity_poly.pdbx_seq_one_letter_code
_entity_poly.pdbx_strand_id
1 'polypeptide(L)'
;MTFENKDLDLILVPAGLLIMFAYHLFLLYRVLRYPATTVIGYDNNNWMAWAQTMMQGDTTHINIALSVMSSNSSGSIYLATMCLSLCAFVGVWVGNGGTNPVNSVYILGDRSSATNSLKDIGMLFTFMISFGAFIQSTKYYIQVNSLVSMPDTDVPVTYVQNALLGGNNFWEIGLRVLYFAMALLFWSFGPIPMFVCCVIMVVVLAFVDFNSTPLHSYQPRAKLSAKKMTAAVKAAEHGRDQKSASTVSQDFGI
;
A
#
# COMPACT_ATOMS: atom_id res chain seq x y z
N MET A 1 21.32 -36.10 22.65
CA MET A 1 21.10 -34.65 22.75
C MET A 1 19.98 -34.24 21.79
N THR A 2 18.73 -34.59 22.12
CA THR A 2 17.54 -34.36 21.26
C THR A 2 16.55 -33.36 21.89
N PHE A 3 16.84 -32.90 23.12
CA PHE A 3 15.99 -31.96 23.85
C PHE A 3 16.18 -30.51 23.38
N GLU A 4 17.41 -30.09 23.06
CA GLU A 4 17.72 -28.71 22.68
C GLU A 4 16.98 -28.21 21.43
N ASN A 5 16.79 -29.07 20.40
CA ASN A 5 16.14 -28.65 19.16
C ASN A 5 14.61 -28.56 19.27
N LYS A 6 13.99 -29.36 20.13
CA LYS A 6 12.52 -29.34 20.33
C LYS A 6 12.08 -28.12 21.11
N ASP A 7 12.84 -27.75 22.13
CA ASP A 7 12.57 -26.56 22.94
C ASP A 7 12.81 -25.27 22.15
N LEU A 8 13.78 -25.29 21.22
CA LEU A 8 14.05 -24.15 20.34
C LEU A 8 12.89 -23.89 19.35
N ASP A 9 12.34 -24.93 18.72
CA ASP A 9 11.14 -24.82 17.86
C ASP A 9 9.93 -24.32 18.66
N LEU A 10 9.76 -24.83 19.88
CA LEU A 10 8.63 -24.52 20.75
C LEU A 10 8.62 -23.07 21.24
N ILE A 11 9.79 -22.42 21.34
CA ILE A 11 9.91 -21.04 21.80
C ILE A 11 10.02 -20.08 20.61
N LEU A 12 10.87 -20.40 19.63
CA LEU A 12 11.27 -19.45 18.59
C LEU A 12 10.17 -19.20 17.57
N VAL A 13 9.40 -20.24 17.21
CA VAL A 13 8.26 -20.12 16.28
C VAL A 13 7.14 -19.25 16.87
N PRO A 14 6.57 -19.56 18.06
CA PRO A 14 5.53 -18.70 18.62
C PRO A 14 6.05 -17.32 19.01
N ALA A 15 7.31 -17.16 19.42
CA ALA A 15 7.90 -15.84 19.65
C ALA A 15 7.95 -15.02 18.33
N GLY A 16 8.42 -15.61 17.23
CA GLY A 16 8.44 -14.94 15.92
C GLY A 16 7.05 -14.56 15.42
N LEU A 17 6.07 -15.46 15.57
CA LEU A 17 4.67 -15.19 15.24
C LEU A 17 4.06 -14.10 16.13
N LEU A 18 4.37 -14.12 17.43
CA LEU A 18 3.87 -13.13 18.39
C LEU A 18 4.44 -11.74 18.11
N ILE A 19 5.72 -11.63 17.75
CA ILE A 19 6.33 -10.36 17.34
C ILE A 19 5.63 -9.82 16.09
N MET A 20 5.42 -10.66 15.07
CA MET A 20 4.70 -10.26 13.86
C MET A 20 3.26 -9.84 14.17
N PHE A 21 2.53 -10.60 14.98
CA PHE A 21 1.15 -10.31 15.35
C PHE A 21 1.05 -9.03 16.18
N ALA A 22 1.93 -8.84 17.16
CA ALA A 22 2.00 -7.64 17.98
C ALA A 22 2.29 -6.40 17.13
N TYR A 23 3.20 -6.50 16.15
CA TYR A 23 3.47 -5.42 15.22
C TYR A 23 2.24 -5.05 14.38
N HIS A 24 1.57 -6.03 13.79
CA HIS A 24 0.38 -5.79 12.97
C HIS A 24 -0.79 -5.23 13.81
N LEU A 25 -0.95 -5.67 15.06
CA LEU A 25 -1.95 -5.14 15.98
C LEU A 25 -1.63 -3.70 16.42
N PHE A 26 -0.36 -3.40 16.71
CA PHE A 26 0.11 -2.04 17.00
C PHE A 26 -0.13 -1.10 15.81
N LEU A 27 0.15 -1.59 14.60
CA LEU A 27 -0.04 -0.83 13.37
C LEU A 27 -1.52 -0.60 13.08
N LEU A 28 -2.37 -1.62 13.26
CA LEU A 28 -3.83 -1.47 13.16
C LEU A 28 -4.35 -0.43 14.17
N TYR A 29 -3.88 -0.51 15.41
CA TYR A 29 -4.21 0.48 16.44
C TYR A 29 -3.79 1.89 16.01
N ARG A 30 -2.59 2.06 15.47
CA ARG A 30 -2.06 3.35 15.02
C ARG A 30 -2.82 3.90 13.82
N VAL A 31 -3.18 3.06 12.85
CA VAL A 31 -4.00 3.43 11.68
C VAL A 31 -5.39 3.90 12.12
N LEU A 32 -6.02 3.19 13.07
CA LEU A 32 -7.36 3.54 13.56
C LEU A 32 -7.36 4.80 14.45
N ARG A 33 -6.33 5.00 15.28
CA ARG A 33 -6.29 6.09 16.26
C ARG A 33 -5.62 7.36 15.75
N TYR A 34 -4.64 7.24 14.85
CA TYR A 34 -3.84 8.34 14.33
C TYR A 34 -3.59 8.23 12.83
N PRO A 35 -4.64 8.21 11.99
CA PRO A 35 -4.51 8.05 10.53
C PRO A 35 -3.63 9.14 9.91
N ALA A 36 -3.58 10.34 10.50
CA ALA A 36 -2.77 11.46 9.99
C ALA A 36 -1.24 11.26 10.16
N THR A 37 -0.81 10.25 10.91
CA THR A 37 0.61 9.99 11.22
C THR A 37 1.13 8.71 10.57
N THR A 38 0.31 8.02 9.78
CA THR A 38 0.67 6.77 9.12
C THR A 38 0.84 6.97 7.62
N VAL A 39 1.70 6.16 6.99
CA VAL A 39 1.89 6.20 5.53
C VAL A 39 0.60 5.92 4.78
N ILE A 40 -0.24 5.00 5.28
CA ILE A 40 -1.55 4.72 4.70
C ILE A 40 -2.41 5.99 4.65
N GLY A 41 -2.47 6.77 5.74
CA GLY A 41 -3.26 8.00 5.75
C GLY A 41 -2.66 9.12 4.90
N TYR A 42 -1.32 9.22 4.86
CA TYR A 42 -0.62 10.14 3.97
C TYR A 42 -0.87 9.82 2.49
N ASP A 43 -0.73 8.56 2.10
CA ASP A 43 -0.94 8.09 0.74
C ASP A 43 -2.42 8.24 0.33
N ASN A 44 -3.34 7.88 1.23
CA ASN A 44 -4.77 8.11 1.02
C ASN A 44 -5.10 9.60 0.79
N ASN A 45 -4.48 10.51 1.53
CA ASN A 45 -4.67 11.95 1.33
C ASN A 45 -4.14 12.41 -0.04
N ASN A 46 -2.99 11.89 -0.48
CA ASN A 46 -2.45 12.19 -1.79
C ASN A 46 -3.34 11.64 -2.91
N TRP A 47 -3.84 10.41 -2.79
CA TRP A 47 -4.76 9.80 -3.75
C TRP A 47 -6.10 10.54 -3.81
N MET A 48 -6.62 11.02 -2.68
CA MET A 48 -7.83 11.85 -2.65
C MET A 48 -7.63 13.16 -3.42
N ALA A 49 -6.51 13.85 -3.20
CA ALA A 49 -6.18 15.09 -3.89
C ALA A 49 -5.90 14.88 -5.39
N TRP A 50 -5.24 13.77 -5.72
CA TRP A 50 -5.00 13.36 -7.10
C TRP A 50 -6.31 13.09 -7.84
N ALA A 51 -7.22 12.30 -7.25
CA ALA A 51 -8.52 12.00 -7.83
C ALA A 51 -9.36 13.27 -8.06
N GLN A 52 -9.35 14.20 -7.10
CA GLN A 52 -10.03 15.49 -7.25
C GLN A 52 -9.47 16.31 -8.43
N THR A 53 -8.14 16.29 -8.62
CA THR A 53 -7.49 17.00 -9.72
C THR A 53 -7.82 16.38 -11.07
N MET A 54 -7.81 15.05 -11.16
CA MET A 54 -8.08 14.33 -12.40
C MET A 54 -9.54 14.46 -12.85
N MET A 55 -10.48 14.47 -11.90
CA MET A 55 -11.91 14.67 -12.18
C MET A 55 -12.29 16.11 -12.60
N GLN A 56 -11.46 17.11 -12.28
CA GLN A 56 -11.65 18.51 -12.67
C GLN A 56 -10.84 18.91 -13.92
N GLY A 57 -10.18 17.95 -14.55
CA GLY A 57 -9.29 18.18 -15.68
C GLY A 57 -9.95 17.93 -17.03
N ASP A 58 -9.29 18.39 -18.09
CA ASP A 58 -9.69 18.10 -19.47
C ASP A 58 -9.44 16.62 -19.83
N THR A 59 -9.76 16.24 -21.07
CA THR A 59 -9.58 14.88 -21.62
C THR A 59 -8.16 14.31 -21.43
N THR A 60 -7.13 15.16 -21.38
CA THR A 60 -5.75 14.74 -21.09
C THR A 60 -5.60 14.18 -19.68
N HIS A 61 -6.22 14.80 -18.67
CA HIS A 61 -6.18 14.33 -17.29
C HIS A 61 -6.91 12.99 -17.13
N ILE A 62 -8.02 12.82 -17.83
CA ILE A 62 -8.77 11.56 -17.88
C ILE A 62 -7.88 10.45 -18.43
N ASN A 63 -7.19 10.68 -19.56
CA ASN A 63 -6.29 9.68 -20.15
C ASN A 63 -5.11 9.31 -19.22
N ILE A 64 -4.52 10.30 -18.53
CA ILE A 64 -3.49 10.05 -17.52
C ILE A 64 -4.04 9.19 -16.38
N ALA A 65 -5.24 9.53 -15.88
CA ALA A 65 -5.87 8.79 -14.80
C ALA A 65 -6.15 7.33 -15.19
N LEU A 66 -6.70 7.09 -16.38
CA LEU A 66 -6.93 5.74 -16.92
C LEU A 66 -5.63 4.95 -17.08
N SER A 67 -4.56 5.60 -17.56
CA SER A 67 -3.25 4.95 -17.67
C SER A 67 -2.70 4.53 -16.30
N VAL A 68 -2.72 5.44 -15.31
CA VAL A 68 -2.19 5.15 -13.95
C VAL A 68 -3.00 4.03 -13.29
N MET A 69 -4.33 4.08 -13.38
CA MET A 69 -5.21 3.06 -12.79
C MET A 69 -5.08 1.70 -13.50
N SER A 70 -4.88 1.70 -14.82
CA SER A 70 -4.57 0.47 -15.56
C SER A 70 -3.24 -0.13 -15.11
N SER A 71 -2.18 0.68 -14.97
CA SER A 71 -0.88 0.23 -14.45
C SER A 71 -0.97 -0.34 -13.03
N ASN A 72 -1.71 0.31 -12.13
CA ASN A 72 -1.96 -0.20 -10.78
C ASN A 72 -2.74 -1.52 -10.79
N SER A 73 -3.73 -1.65 -11.68
CA SER A 73 -4.48 -2.90 -11.89
C SER A 73 -3.56 -4.03 -12.35
N SER A 74 -2.69 -3.77 -13.33
CA SER A 74 -1.69 -4.74 -13.79
C SER A 74 -0.74 -5.15 -12.65
N GLY A 75 -0.28 -4.19 -11.84
CA GLY A 75 0.50 -4.46 -10.63
C GLY A 75 -0.20 -5.46 -9.70
N SER A 76 -1.50 -5.27 -9.43
CA SER A 76 -2.30 -6.16 -8.56
C SER A 76 -2.42 -7.56 -9.15
N ILE A 77 -2.64 -7.66 -10.46
CA ILE A 77 -2.74 -8.94 -11.16
C ILE A 77 -1.40 -9.68 -11.13
N TYR A 78 -0.27 -8.98 -11.29
CA TYR A 78 1.05 -9.60 -11.21
C TYR A 78 1.32 -10.18 -9.82
N LEU A 79 1.04 -9.42 -8.75
CA LEU A 79 1.19 -9.92 -7.38
C LEU A 79 0.23 -11.08 -7.07
N ALA A 80 -1.01 -11.02 -7.55
CA ALA A 80 -1.96 -12.13 -7.42
C ALA A 80 -1.43 -13.40 -8.12
N THR A 81 -0.87 -13.26 -9.32
CA THR A 81 -0.28 -14.38 -10.06
C THR A 81 0.94 -14.95 -9.33
N MET A 82 1.80 -14.10 -8.77
CA MET A 82 2.92 -14.55 -7.93
C MET A 82 2.44 -15.36 -6.72
N CYS A 83 1.36 -14.94 -6.06
CA CYS A 83 0.76 -15.70 -4.96
C CYS A 83 0.32 -17.11 -5.41
N LEU A 84 -0.35 -17.21 -6.58
CA LEU A 84 -0.74 -18.51 -7.15
C LEU A 84 0.47 -19.39 -7.51
N SER A 85 1.52 -18.80 -8.10
CA SER A 85 2.76 -19.51 -8.40
C SER A 85 3.44 -20.04 -7.14
N LEU A 86 3.46 -19.26 -6.06
CA LEU A 86 4.00 -19.68 -4.77
C LEU A 86 3.14 -20.77 -4.12
N CYS A 87 1.81 -20.70 -4.22
CA CYS A 87 0.94 -21.81 -3.80
C CYS A 87 1.24 -23.10 -4.55
N ALA A 88 1.42 -23.03 -5.88
CA ALA A 88 1.77 -24.20 -6.68
C ALA A 88 3.16 -24.74 -6.30
N PHE A 89 4.14 -23.86 -6.06
CA PHE A 89 5.47 -24.24 -5.58
C PHE A 89 5.41 -24.98 -4.25
N VAL A 90 4.68 -24.45 -3.26
CA VAL A 90 4.47 -25.12 -1.96
C VAL A 90 3.75 -26.46 -2.16
N GLY A 91 2.72 -26.52 -3.02
CA GLY A 91 2.02 -27.77 -3.32
C GLY A 91 2.92 -28.87 -3.89
N VAL A 92 3.80 -28.53 -4.84
CA VAL A 92 4.79 -29.47 -5.42
C VAL A 92 5.84 -29.86 -4.38
N TRP A 93 6.31 -28.91 -3.58
CA TRP A 93 7.29 -29.16 -2.51
C TRP A 93 6.77 -30.21 -1.51
N VAL A 94 5.51 -30.07 -1.09
CA VAL A 94 4.83 -31.00 -0.19
C VAL A 94 4.58 -32.36 -0.85
N GLY A 95 4.11 -32.37 -2.10
CA GLY A 95 3.84 -33.59 -2.85
C GLY A 95 5.08 -34.47 -3.09
N ASN A 96 6.26 -33.87 -3.18
CA ASN A 96 7.53 -34.57 -3.42
C ASN A 96 8.31 -34.93 -2.13
N GLY A 97 7.72 -34.73 -0.95
CA GLY A 97 8.40 -34.90 0.36
C GLY A 97 8.98 -36.30 0.66
N GLY A 98 8.74 -37.31 -0.18
CA GLY A 98 9.29 -38.66 -0.07
C GLY A 98 10.68 -38.89 -0.70
N THR A 99 11.18 -37.98 -1.55
CA THR A 99 12.38 -38.23 -2.38
C THR A 99 13.43 -37.10 -2.38
N ASN A 100 13.20 -36.00 -1.66
CA ASN A 100 14.09 -34.84 -1.70
C ASN A 100 15.36 -35.01 -0.83
N PRO A 101 16.58 -34.95 -1.40
CA PRO A 101 17.84 -35.11 -0.66
C PRO A 101 18.17 -33.93 0.30
N VAL A 102 17.40 -32.84 0.26
CA VAL A 102 17.57 -31.67 1.15
C VAL A 102 17.01 -31.95 2.56
N ASN A 103 16.05 -32.88 2.68
CA ASN A 103 15.41 -33.23 3.95
C ASN A 103 16.31 -34.03 4.91
N SER A 104 17.45 -34.57 4.45
CA SER A 104 18.35 -35.36 5.30
C SER A 104 19.46 -34.55 5.97
N VAL A 105 19.73 -33.31 5.53
CA VAL A 105 20.92 -32.54 5.95
C VAL A 105 20.58 -31.22 6.67
N TYR A 106 19.43 -30.58 6.40
CA TYR A 106 19.18 -29.19 6.85
C TYR A 106 18.02 -29.00 7.85
N ILE A 107 17.37 -30.07 8.33
CA ILE A 107 16.20 -29.93 9.22
C ILE A 107 16.66 -29.87 10.68
N LEU A 108 17.01 -28.68 11.15
CA LEU A 108 16.98 -28.34 12.57
C LEU A 108 15.51 -28.08 12.96
N GLY A 109 14.81 -29.08 13.51
CA GLY A 109 13.43 -28.91 14.01
C GLY A 109 12.64 -30.20 14.24
N ASP A 110 11.47 -30.09 14.90
CA ASP A 110 10.64 -31.24 15.28
C ASP A 110 10.03 -31.96 14.05
N ARG A 111 10.15 -33.30 14.04
CA ARG A 111 9.87 -34.18 12.90
C ARG A 111 8.46 -34.79 12.94
N SER A 112 7.53 -34.20 13.69
CA SER A 112 6.16 -34.70 13.73
C SER A 112 5.46 -34.43 12.39
N SER A 113 4.91 -35.48 11.78
CA SER A 113 4.14 -35.41 10.52
C SER A 113 3.01 -34.38 10.61
N ALA A 114 2.35 -34.29 11.78
CA ALA A 114 1.29 -33.32 12.04
C ALA A 114 1.79 -31.87 12.01
N THR A 115 2.98 -31.61 12.56
CA THR A 115 3.58 -30.26 12.57
C THR A 115 3.98 -29.84 11.16
N ASN A 116 4.47 -30.75 10.33
CA ASN A 116 4.83 -30.43 8.94
C ASN A 116 3.60 -30.09 8.09
N SER A 117 2.52 -30.88 8.17
CA SER A 117 1.27 -30.57 7.46
C SER A 117 0.65 -29.24 7.92
N LEU A 118 0.78 -28.89 9.20
CA LEU A 118 0.28 -27.61 9.71
C LEU A 118 1.05 -26.41 9.13
N LYS A 119 2.38 -26.53 8.95
CA LYS A 119 3.21 -25.52 8.28
C LYS A 119 2.69 -25.27 6.86
N ASP A 120 2.50 -26.36 6.12
CA ASP A 120 2.10 -26.33 4.71
C ASP A 120 0.72 -25.69 4.51
N ILE A 121 -0.25 -26.09 5.34
CA ILE A 121 -1.61 -25.52 5.32
C ILE A 121 -1.57 -24.03 5.68
N GLY A 122 -0.79 -23.64 6.69
CA GLY A 122 -0.65 -22.24 7.10
C GLY A 122 -0.06 -21.36 5.98
N MET A 123 0.96 -21.85 5.28
CA MET A 123 1.55 -21.17 4.12
C MET A 123 0.52 -21.01 2.99
N LEU A 124 -0.15 -22.08 2.60
CA LEU A 124 -1.16 -22.03 1.53
C LEU A 124 -2.32 -21.09 1.87
N PHE A 125 -2.79 -21.13 3.12
CA PHE A 125 -3.89 -20.29 3.59
C PHE A 125 -3.53 -18.80 3.53
N THR A 126 -2.33 -18.42 3.99
CA THR A 126 -1.88 -17.02 3.97
C THR A 126 -1.66 -16.50 2.56
N PHE A 127 -1.10 -17.30 1.65
CA PHE A 127 -1.01 -16.92 0.23
C PHE A 127 -2.40 -16.75 -0.42
N MET A 128 -3.40 -17.56 -0.05
CA MET A 128 -4.77 -17.39 -0.56
C MET A 128 -5.46 -16.14 -0.04
N ILE A 129 -5.22 -15.75 1.21
CA ILE A 129 -5.72 -14.46 1.72
C ILE A 129 -5.09 -13.30 0.94
N SER A 130 -3.77 -13.34 0.73
CA SER A 130 -3.05 -12.32 -0.04
C SER A 130 -3.56 -12.23 -1.48
N PHE A 131 -3.74 -13.38 -2.14
CA PHE A 131 -4.33 -13.46 -3.48
C PHE A 131 -5.71 -12.81 -3.52
N GLY A 132 -6.59 -13.16 -2.59
CA GLY A 132 -7.93 -12.58 -2.49
C GLY A 132 -7.91 -11.06 -2.35
N ALA A 133 -6.99 -10.52 -1.53
CA ALA A 133 -6.83 -9.08 -1.37
C ALA A 133 -6.41 -8.38 -2.67
N PHE A 134 -5.47 -8.95 -3.43
CA PHE A 134 -5.05 -8.39 -4.73
C PHE A 134 -6.14 -8.47 -5.80
N ILE A 135 -6.95 -9.53 -5.81
CA ILE A 135 -8.13 -9.62 -6.69
C ILE A 135 -9.16 -8.54 -6.35
N GLN A 136 -9.44 -8.30 -5.05
CA GLN A 136 -10.33 -7.22 -4.65
C GLN A 136 -9.77 -5.85 -5.02
N SER A 137 -8.48 -5.60 -4.80
CA SER A 137 -7.81 -4.36 -5.23
C SER A 137 -7.99 -4.10 -6.74
N THR A 138 -7.76 -5.13 -7.57
CA THR A 138 -7.97 -5.07 -9.03
C THR A 138 -9.42 -4.71 -9.39
N LYS A 139 -10.41 -5.30 -8.72
CA LYS A 139 -11.83 -5.01 -8.93
C LYS A 139 -12.14 -3.53 -8.68
N TYR A 140 -11.62 -2.96 -7.59
CA TYR A 140 -11.80 -1.53 -7.29
C TYR A 140 -11.13 -0.63 -8.32
N TYR A 141 -9.92 -0.96 -8.79
CA TYR A 141 -9.26 -0.17 -9.83
C TYR A 141 -9.99 -0.23 -11.18
N ILE A 142 -10.56 -1.38 -11.55
CA ILE A 142 -11.43 -1.50 -12.73
C ILE A 142 -12.68 -0.61 -12.56
N GLN A 143 -13.29 -0.60 -11.37
CA GLN A 143 -14.43 0.27 -11.08
C GLN A 143 -14.06 1.75 -11.21
N VAL A 144 -12.90 2.17 -10.70
CA VAL A 144 -12.39 3.54 -10.88
C VAL A 144 -12.22 3.87 -12.36
N ASN A 145 -11.60 2.98 -13.14
CA ASN A 145 -11.45 3.17 -14.59
C ASN A 145 -12.81 3.39 -15.27
N SER A 146 -13.80 2.56 -14.98
CA SER A 146 -15.14 2.70 -15.55
C SER A 146 -15.80 4.02 -15.16
N LEU A 147 -15.61 4.51 -13.93
CA LEU A 147 -16.16 5.79 -13.48
C LEU A 147 -15.48 6.99 -14.13
N VAL A 148 -14.15 6.94 -14.25
CA VAL A 148 -13.36 8.02 -14.86
C VAL A 148 -13.60 8.10 -16.38
N SER A 149 -13.92 6.97 -17.03
CA SER A 149 -14.28 6.93 -18.46
C SER A 149 -15.67 7.48 -18.80
N MET A 150 -16.46 7.96 -17.83
CA MET A 150 -17.79 8.55 -18.06
C MET A 150 -17.74 10.08 -17.89
N PRO A 151 -17.27 10.84 -18.90
CA PRO A 151 -17.00 12.27 -18.78
C PRO A 151 -18.24 13.19 -18.70
N ASP A 152 -19.45 12.69 -18.99
CA ASP A 152 -20.66 13.53 -19.17
C ASP A 152 -21.78 13.21 -18.17
N THR A 153 -21.44 12.50 -17.09
CA THR A 153 -22.36 12.14 -16.02
C THR A 153 -21.96 12.89 -14.74
N ASP A 154 -22.93 13.38 -13.97
CA ASP A 154 -22.73 14.02 -12.66
C ASP A 154 -22.27 12.99 -11.60
N VAL A 155 -21.11 12.36 -11.84
CA VAL A 155 -20.52 11.39 -10.92
C VAL A 155 -19.83 12.18 -9.81
N PRO A 156 -20.28 12.06 -8.55
CA PRO A 156 -19.64 12.76 -7.45
C PRO A 156 -18.21 12.23 -7.27
N VAL A 157 -17.25 13.14 -7.18
CA VAL A 157 -15.81 12.84 -7.00
C VAL A 157 -15.57 11.93 -5.79
N THR A 158 -16.44 12.01 -4.76
CA THR A 158 -16.39 11.17 -3.56
C THR A 158 -16.55 9.68 -3.86
N TYR A 159 -17.29 9.31 -4.91
CA TYR A 159 -17.45 7.91 -5.29
C TYR A 159 -16.16 7.34 -5.89
N VAL A 160 -15.50 8.11 -6.75
CA VAL A 160 -14.18 7.77 -7.32
C VAL A 160 -13.13 7.70 -6.22
N GLN A 161 -13.13 8.66 -5.29
CA GLN A 161 -12.23 8.66 -4.13
C GLN A 161 -12.44 7.42 -3.26
N ASN A 162 -13.68 7.08 -2.91
CA ASN A 162 -13.96 5.92 -2.07
C ASN A 162 -13.56 4.60 -2.76
N ALA A 163 -13.82 4.47 -4.06
CA ALA A 163 -13.40 3.29 -4.83
C ALA A 163 -11.87 3.18 -4.90
N LEU A 164 -11.18 4.30 -5.12
CA LEU A 164 -9.72 4.36 -5.17
C LEU A 164 -9.08 4.01 -3.82
N LEU A 165 -9.60 4.59 -2.73
CA LEU A 165 -9.16 4.29 -1.36
C LEU A 165 -9.42 2.82 -1.01
N GLY A 166 -10.56 2.27 -1.42
CA GLY A 166 -10.85 0.84 -1.27
C GLY A 166 -9.79 -0.02 -1.95
N GLY A 167 -9.48 0.27 -3.22
CA GLY A 167 -8.47 -0.45 -4.00
C GLY A 167 -7.06 -0.37 -3.39
N ASN A 168 -6.65 0.82 -2.96
CA ASN A 168 -5.34 1.06 -2.34
C ASN A 168 -5.24 0.36 -0.97
N ASN A 169 -6.30 0.39 -0.17
CA ASN A 169 -6.32 -0.29 1.12
C ASN A 169 -6.23 -1.82 0.97
N PHE A 170 -6.94 -2.41 0.00
CA PHE A 170 -6.81 -3.85 -0.28
C PHE A 170 -5.42 -4.23 -0.81
N TRP A 171 -4.79 -3.36 -1.60
CA TRP A 171 -3.41 -3.54 -2.05
C TRP A 171 -2.43 -3.59 -0.87
N GLU A 172 -2.52 -2.63 0.05
CA GLU A 172 -1.67 -2.58 1.25
C GLU A 172 -1.89 -3.78 2.18
N ILE A 173 -3.15 -4.20 2.37
CA ILE A 173 -3.47 -5.42 3.11
C ILE A 173 -2.83 -6.65 2.44
N GLY A 174 -2.94 -6.76 1.11
CA GLY A 174 -2.33 -7.83 0.33
C GLY A 174 -0.82 -7.90 0.53
N LEU A 175 -0.12 -6.77 0.42
CA LEU A 175 1.34 -6.72 0.64
C LEU A 175 1.74 -7.17 2.04
N ARG A 176 1.01 -6.75 3.08
CA ARG A 176 1.31 -7.13 4.47
C ARG A 176 1.12 -8.62 4.72
N VAL A 177 0.01 -9.18 4.22
CA VAL A 177 -0.24 -10.62 4.29
C VAL A 177 0.82 -11.39 3.50
N LEU A 178 1.26 -10.87 2.35
CA LEU A 178 2.33 -11.47 1.54
C LEU A 178 3.67 -11.49 2.29
N TYR A 179 4.05 -10.41 2.97
CA TYR A 179 5.27 -10.37 3.79
C TYR A 179 5.22 -11.38 4.95
N PHE A 180 4.05 -11.53 5.58
CA PHE A 180 3.83 -12.56 6.59
C PHE A 180 3.93 -13.98 6.00
N ALA A 181 3.34 -14.22 4.82
CA ALA A 181 3.43 -15.49 4.11
C ALA A 181 4.88 -15.83 3.73
N MET A 182 5.69 -14.85 3.33
CA MET A 182 7.12 -15.03 3.06
C MET A 182 7.89 -15.44 4.32
N ALA A 183 7.58 -14.90 5.49
CA ALA A 183 8.18 -15.34 6.75
C ALA A 183 7.82 -16.80 7.06
N LEU A 184 6.58 -17.22 6.79
CA LEU A 184 6.16 -18.63 6.92
C LEU A 184 6.86 -19.54 5.91
N LEU A 185 7.13 -19.08 4.69
CA LEU A 185 7.89 -19.86 3.70
C LEU A 185 9.30 -20.18 4.21
N PHE A 186 9.96 -19.23 4.88
CA PHE A 186 11.27 -19.44 5.49
C PHE A 186 11.25 -20.45 6.64
N TRP A 187 10.09 -20.72 7.23
CA TRP A 187 9.92 -21.77 8.23
C TRP A 187 10.19 -23.17 7.68
N SER A 188 10.04 -23.37 6.37
CA SER A 188 10.42 -24.61 5.69
C SER A 188 11.92 -24.91 5.76
N PHE A 189 12.77 -23.89 5.94
CA PHE A 189 14.21 -24.04 6.16
C PHE A 189 14.60 -24.18 7.64
N GLY A 190 13.64 -24.03 8.56
CA GLY A 190 13.84 -24.14 10.00
C GLY A 190 13.36 -22.92 10.79
N PRO A 191 13.33 -23.00 12.12
CA PRO A 191 12.87 -21.90 13.00
C PRO A 191 13.82 -20.71 13.02
N ILE A 192 15.14 -20.94 12.91
CA ILE A 192 16.15 -19.88 12.92
C ILE A 192 15.98 -18.91 11.73
N PRO A 193 15.94 -19.38 10.46
CA PRO A 193 15.71 -18.49 9.32
C PRO A 193 14.33 -17.81 9.36
N MET A 194 13.30 -18.49 9.89
CA MET A 194 11.99 -17.88 10.12
C MET A 194 12.08 -16.69 11.09
N PHE A 195 12.73 -16.85 12.23
CA PHE A 195 12.85 -15.79 13.24
C PHE A 195 13.63 -14.58 12.71
N VAL A 196 14.76 -14.82 12.04
CA VAL A 196 15.53 -13.75 11.41
C VAL A 196 14.69 -13.02 10.36
N CYS A 197 13.94 -13.75 9.53
CA CYS A 197 13.02 -13.16 8.57
C CYS A 197 11.94 -12.30 9.25
N CYS A 198 11.34 -12.77 10.36
CA CYS A 198 10.38 -11.99 11.12
C CYS A 198 10.96 -10.68 11.66
N VAL A 199 12.16 -10.72 12.24
CA VAL A 199 12.84 -9.50 12.74
C VAL A 199 13.12 -8.52 11.59
N ILE A 200 13.68 -9.01 10.48
CA ILE A 200 13.94 -8.18 9.29
C ILE A 200 12.64 -7.56 8.77
N MET A 201 11.57 -8.35 8.64
CA MET A 201 10.28 -7.86 8.16
C MET A 201 9.71 -6.78 9.07
N VAL A 202 9.78 -6.94 10.38
CA VAL A 202 9.33 -5.92 11.34
C VAL A 202 10.15 -4.64 11.22
N VAL A 203 11.47 -4.75 11.02
CA VAL A 203 12.33 -3.59 10.80
C VAL A 203 11.97 -2.88 9.49
N VAL A 204 11.83 -3.62 8.40
CA VAL A 204 11.43 -3.07 7.09
C VAL A 204 10.05 -2.40 7.19
N LEU A 205 9.07 -3.09 7.77
CA LEU A 205 7.73 -2.54 7.98
C LEU A 205 7.79 -1.31 8.87
N ALA A 206 8.59 -1.30 9.93
CA ALA A 206 8.76 -0.12 10.76
C ALA A 206 9.31 1.05 9.92
N PHE A 207 10.36 0.86 9.12
CA PHE A 207 10.85 1.93 8.24
C PHE A 207 9.81 2.41 7.22
N VAL A 208 9.04 1.49 6.65
CA VAL A 208 7.98 1.82 5.68
C VAL A 208 6.81 2.53 6.35
N ASP A 209 6.42 2.16 7.57
CA ASP A 209 5.27 2.72 8.28
C ASP A 209 5.61 4.01 9.06
N PHE A 210 6.87 4.19 9.48
CA PHE A 210 7.35 5.41 10.15
C PHE A 210 7.68 6.50 9.13
N ASN A 211 6.64 7.19 8.66
CA ASN A 211 6.80 8.45 7.95
C ASN A 211 6.61 9.64 8.91
N SER A 212 7.64 10.48 9.01
CA SER A 212 7.65 11.69 9.86
C SER A 212 7.28 12.95 9.06
N THR A 213 6.87 12.82 7.79
CA THR A 213 6.54 13.99 6.97
C THR A 213 5.11 14.47 7.27
N PRO A 214 4.92 15.76 7.58
CA PRO A 214 3.59 16.32 7.83
C PRO A 214 2.75 16.27 6.54
N LEU A 215 1.46 15.95 6.69
CA LEU A 215 0.48 15.95 5.59
C LEU A 215 0.49 17.28 4.83
N HIS A 216 0.72 17.22 3.53
CA HIS A 216 0.58 18.40 2.69
C HIS A 216 -0.91 18.75 2.57
N SER A 217 -1.28 19.95 3.01
CA SER A 217 -2.65 20.46 2.84
C SER A 217 -2.83 20.89 1.38
N TYR A 218 -3.31 19.97 0.54
CA TYR A 218 -3.70 20.29 -0.83
C TYR A 218 -4.82 21.34 -0.82
N GLN A 219 -4.53 22.55 -1.30
CA GLN A 219 -5.56 23.58 -1.46
C GLN A 219 -6.46 23.24 -2.64
N PRO A 220 -7.79 23.28 -2.49
CA PRO A 220 -8.73 23.10 -3.60
C PRO A 220 -8.40 24.06 -4.75
N ARG A 221 -8.38 23.55 -6.00
CA ARG A 221 -8.08 24.33 -7.21
C ARG A 221 -8.91 25.61 -7.32
N ALA A 222 -10.16 25.58 -6.85
CA ALA A 222 -11.04 26.74 -6.77
C ALA A 222 -10.50 27.86 -5.84
N LYS A 223 -9.94 27.51 -4.67
CA LYS A 223 -9.33 28.47 -3.74
C LYS A 223 -8.04 29.06 -4.30
N LEU A 224 -7.24 28.25 -5.00
CA LEU A 224 -6.05 28.70 -5.71
C LEU A 224 -6.39 29.65 -6.87
N SER A 225 -7.43 29.34 -7.66
CA SER A 225 -7.94 30.20 -8.73
C SER A 225 -8.46 31.53 -8.17
N ALA A 226 -9.27 31.49 -7.11
CA ALA A 226 -9.76 32.68 -6.44
C ALA A 226 -8.63 33.55 -5.86
N LYS A 227 -7.59 32.92 -5.29
CA LYS A 227 -6.38 33.61 -4.77
C LYS A 227 -5.55 34.23 -5.88
N LYS A 228 -5.43 33.57 -7.04
CA LYS A 228 -4.75 34.10 -8.22
C LYS A 228 -5.54 35.26 -8.84
N MET A 229 -6.85 35.14 -8.95
CA MET A 229 -7.72 36.23 -9.42
C MET A 229 -7.63 37.44 -8.49
N THR A 230 -7.74 37.25 -7.17
CA THR A 230 -7.61 38.37 -6.23
C THR A 230 -6.22 39.00 -6.26
N ALA A 231 -5.15 38.21 -6.41
CA ALA A 231 -3.79 38.75 -6.58
C ALA A 231 -3.63 39.52 -7.90
N ALA A 232 -4.20 39.02 -9.01
CA ALA A 232 -4.16 39.68 -10.31
C ALA A 232 -4.95 41.00 -10.33
N VAL A 233 -6.12 41.03 -9.70
CA VAL A 233 -6.93 42.25 -9.54
C VAL A 233 -6.16 43.29 -8.73
N LYS A 234 -5.54 42.89 -7.61
CA LYS A 234 -4.77 43.79 -6.76
C LYS A 234 -3.52 44.35 -7.46
N ALA A 235 -2.85 43.54 -8.28
CA ALA A 235 -1.74 43.99 -9.12
C ALA A 235 -2.18 44.97 -10.22
N ALA A 236 -3.35 44.74 -10.82
CA ALA A 236 -3.92 45.62 -11.83
C ALA A 236 -4.40 46.97 -11.27
N GLU A 237 -4.89 47.01 -10.02
CA GLU A 237 -5.20 48.25 -9.30
C GLU A 237 -3.92 49.03 -8.99
N HIS A 238 -2.90 48.36 -8.44
CA HIS A 238 -1.63 49.01 -8.10
C HIS A 238 -0.90 49.60 -9.32
N GLY A 239 -0.95 48.93 -10.47
CA GLY A 239 -0.41 49.46 -11.73
C GLY A 239 -1.21 50.65 -12.29
N ARG A 240 -2.51 50.74 -11.97
CA ARG A 240 -3.37 51.86 -12.37
C ARG A 240 -3.09 53.10 -11.52
N ASP A 241 -2.89 52.91 -10.22
CA ASP A 241 -2.56 53.98 -9.28
C ASP A 241 -1.19 54.60 -9.58
N GLN A 242 -0.18 53.77 -9.91
CA GLN A 242 1.14 54.26 -10.32
C GLN A 242 1.11 55.04 -11.65
N LYS A 243 0.29 54.59 -12.62
CA LYS A 243 0.12 55.29 -13.89
C LYS A 243 -0.63 56.61 -13.72
N SER A 244 -1.60 56.67 -12.82
CA SER A 244 -2.30 57.92 -12.51
C SER A 244 -1.41 58.91 -11.76
N ALA A 245 -0.54 58.43 -10.86
CA ALA A 245 0.43 59.28 -10.16
C ALA A 245 1.53 59.84 -11.08
N SER A 246 1.95 59.08 -12.11
CA SER A 246 2.93 59.55 -13.10
C SER A 246 2.34 60.54 -14.10
N THR A 247 1.07 60.37 -14.50
CA THR A 247 0.36 61.36 -15.34
C THR A 247 0.13 62.67 -14.58
N VAL A 248 -0.26 62.62 -13.30
CA VAL A 248 -0.39 63.82 -12.46
C VAL A 248 0.97 64.51 -12.25
N SER A 249 2.07 63.77 -12.11
CA SER A 249 3.41 64.38 -12.03
C SER A 249 3.88 64.99 -13.36
N GLN A 250 3.42 64.48 -14.52
CA GLN A 250 3.71 65.09 -15.82
C GLN A 250 2.86 66.35 -16.08
N ASP A 251 1.60 66.37 -15.65
CA ASP A 251 0.72 67.55 -15.80
C ASP A 251 1.05 68.68 -14.81
N PHE A 252 1.67 68.36 -13.67
CA PHE A 252 2.18 69.35 -12.69
C PHE A 252 3.69 69.61 -12.79
N GLY A 253 4.32 69.18 -13.88
CA GLY A 253 5.73 69.46 -14.17
C GLY A 253 5.99 70.95 -14.41
N ILE A 254 6.50 71.60 -13.36
CA ILE A 254 7.50 72.67 -13.43
C ILE A 254 8.80 72.09 -14.00
#